data_AF-A0A7C3NJG6-F1
#
_entry.id   AF-A0A7C3NJG6-F1
#
_cell.length_a   1.000
_cell.length_b   1.000
_cell.length_c   1.000
_cell.angle_alpha   90.00
_cell.angle_beta   90.00
_cell.angle_gamma   90.00
#
_symmetry.space_group_name_H-M   'P 1'
#
loop_
_entity.id
_entity.type
_entity.pdbx_description
1 polymer ?
#
loop_
_entity_poly.entity_id
_entity_poly.type
_entity_poly.pdbx_seq_one_letter_code
_entity_poly.pdbx_strand_id
1 'polypeptide(L)'
;MRSFLPGLLESRDFVARQKRNRGISALIIFCFILFFILVGLSVDYAYLDSFASATAPIPFATLAALGFSTVLTLAGYYRGADWVLASVGAEPLDGKIPEHRELHNVVTEMALASGCPMPKVFVTYDAAPNAFATGRDEASSSICVTTGLLALLDRDETQGVVAHEMAHIRNRDTLVMVLVSVLLGGVALLADWAQRSWFHPRHSRRGHSLIAVPALLLVALSPLISRVMALAVSRQREYLADATAVEFTRNPLGLAQALEKIRDAGMPFQRATRGTAHLFIANPLRRRVDQRDGKLADLLATHPPIERRIELLYRMAGMPYKING
;
A
#
# COMPACT_ATOMS: atom_id res chain seq x y z
N MET A 1 25.57 24.31 -23.99
CA MET A 1 25.64 23.97 -22.55
C MET A 1 24.90 22.67 -22.28
N ARG A 2 25.58 21.54 -22.51
CA ARG A 2 25.19 20.20 -22.02
C ARG A 2 26.02 19.97 -20.75
N SER A 3 25.40 19.67 -19.59
CA SER A 3 25.98 18.89 -18.45
C SER A 3 25.43 19.21 -17.05
N PHE A 4 24.12 19.16 -16.78
CA PHE A 4 23.64 19.30 -15.40
C PHE A 4 22.56 18.31 -14.91
N LEU A 5 22.39 17.14 -15.55
CA LEU A 5 21.47 16.10 -15.02
C LEU A 5 21.96 14.66 -15.27
N PRO A 6 23.01 14.17 -14.57
CA PRO A 6 23.30 12.75 -14.51
C PRO A 6 22.43 12.12 -13.40
N GLY A 7 21.25 11.59 -13.75
CA GLY A 7 20.39 10.89 -12.79
C GLY A 7 18.91 10.74 -13.17
N LEU A 8 18.44 11.45 -14.21
CA LEU A 8 17.03 11.43 -14.64
C LEU A 8 16.70 10.42 -15.75
N LEU A 9 17.64 9.54 -16.12
CA LEU A 9 17.49 8.60 -17.25
C LEU A 9 17.49 7.12 -16.87
N GLU A 10 17.53 6.76 -15.58
CA GLU A 10 17.80 5.37 -15.18
C GLU A 10 16.57 4.47 -14.96
N SER A 11 15.36 4.86 -15.38
CA SER A 11 14.27 3.88 -15.54
C SER A 11 13.18 4.32 -16.53
N ARG A 12 13.56 4.62 -17.78
CA ARG A 12 12.58 4.83 -18.88
C ARG A 12 12.00 3.53 -19.47
N ASP A 13 12.40 2.38 -18.95
CA ASP A 13 11.98 1.08 -19.46
C ASP A 13 10.99 0.39 -18.51
N PHE A 14 9.77 0.16 -19.01
CA PHE A 14 8.72 -0.59 -18.31
C PHE A 14 9.19 -1.98 -17.90
N VAL A 15 10.01 -2.65 -18.72
CA VAL A 15 10.52 -3.99 -18.45
C VAL A 15 11.48 -3.97 -17.26
N ALA A 16 12.42 -3.03 -17.25
CA ALA A 16 13.31 -2.81 -16.11
C ALA A 16 12.53 -2.54 -14.81
N ARG A 17 11.41 -1.81 -14.89
CA ARG A 17 10.55 -1.56 -13.73
C ARG A 17 9.86 -2.82 -13.21
N GLN A 18 9.29 -3.63 -14.08
CA GLN A 18 8.72 -4.91 -13.68
C GLN A 18 9.76 -5.83 -13.03
N LYS A 19 11.00 -5.85 -13.56
CA LYS A 19 12.12 -6.60 -12.96
C LYS A 19 12.48 -6.08 -11.57
N ARG A 20 12.57 -4.75 -11.41
CA ARG A 20 12.80 -4.11 -10.10
C ARG A 20 11.70 -4.46 -9.10
N ASN A 21 10.44 -4.38 -9.51
CA ASN A 21 9.30 -4.69 -8.64
C ASN A 21 9.30 -6.17 -8.21
N ARG A 22 9.64 -7.10 -9.11
CA ARG A 22 9.86 -8.51 -8.74
C ARG A 22 10.98 -8.67 -7.70
N GLY A 23 12.10 -7.97 -7.87
CA GLY A 23 13.20 -7.98 -6.90
C GLY A 23 12.78 -7.43 -5.54
N ILE A 24 11.99 -6.35 -5.51
CA ILE A 24 11.44 -5.76 -4.29
C ILE A 24 10.45 -6.72 -3.62
N SER A 25 9.53 -7.34 -4.38
CA SER A 25 8.61 -8.35 -3.83
C SER A 25 9.36 -9.54 -3.24
N ALA A 26 10.41 -10.03 -3.90
CA ALA A 26 11.25 -11.10 -3.38
C ALA A 26 11.98 -10.67 -2.09
N LEU A 27 12.49 -9.44 -2.03
CA LEU A 27 13.11 -8.88 -0.82
C LEU A 27 12.09 -8.79 0.33
N ILE A 28 10.86 -8.35 0.08
CA ILE A 28 9.79 -8.29 1.08
C ILE A 28 9.51 -9.68 1.65
N ILE A 29 9.32 -10.68 0.78
CA ILE A 29 9.08 -12.07 1.17
C ILE A 29 10.26 -12.60 1.99
N PHE A 30 11.49 -12.37 1.53
CA PHE A 30 12.69 -12.77 2.26
C PHE A 30 12.76 -12.14 3.66
N CYS A 31 12.55 -10.83 3.76
CA CYS A 31 12.54 -10.12 5.04
C CYS A 31 11.44 -10.63 5.97
N PHE A 32 10.27 -10.98 5.43
CA PHE A 32 9.16 -11.53 6.21
C PHE A 32 9.47 -12.92 6.77
N ILE A 33 10.01 -13.82 5.94
CA ILE A 33 10.43 -15.15 6.37
C ILE A 33 11.55 -15.03 7.41
N LEU A 34 12.56 -14.19 7.15
CA LEU A 34 13.64 -13.92 8.09
C LEU A 34 13.11 -13.40 9.44
N PHE A 35 12.15 -12.48 9.42
CA PHE A 35 11.50 -11.98 10.63
C PHE A 35 10.89 -13.12 11.47
N PHE A 36 10.09 -14.00 10.85
CA PHE A 36 9.48 -15.12 11.58
C PHE A 36 10.50 -16.15 12.06
N ILE A 37 11.58 -16.38 11.31
CA ILE A 37 12.69 -17.23 11.77
C ILE A 37 13.34 -16.62 13.01
N LEU A 38 13.64 -15.32 13.02
CA LEU A 38 14.22 -14.64 14.18
C LEU A 38 13.29 -14.67 15.40
N VAL A 39 11.98 -14.49 15.19
CA VAL A 39 10.97 -14.66 16.25
C VAL A 39 10.97 -16.09 16.78
N GLY A 40 10.94 -17.09 15.91
CA GLY A 40 10.98 -18.50 16.27
C GLY A 40 12.23 -18.88 17.07
N LEU A 41 13.42 -18.49 16.60
CA LEU A 41 14.68 -18.75 17.27
C LEU A 41 14.76 -18.08 18.64
N SER A 42 14.21 -16.88 18.78
CA SER A 42 14.21 -16.16 20.04
C SER A 42 13.26 -16.80 21.06
N VAL A 43 12.12 -17.32 20.60
CA VAL A 43 11.22 -18.13 21.43
C VAL A 43 11.92 -19.43 21.83
N ASP A 44 12.46 -20.19 20.88
CA ASP A 44 13.17 -21.43 21.18
C ASP A 44 14.29 -21.20 22.20
N TYR A 45 15.11 -20.13 22.02
CA TYR A 45 16.15 -19.72 22.96
C TYR A 45 15.60 -19.42 24.37
N ALA A 46 14.50 -18.66 24.47
CA ALA A 46 13.89 -18.31 25.75
C ALA A 46 13.26 -19.52 26.47
N TYR A 47 12.85 -20.56 25.73
CA TYR A 47 12.23 -21.78 26.25
C TYR A 47 13.16 -23.01 26.22
N LEU A 48 14.48 -22.82 26.00
CA LEU A 48 15.46 -23.92 25.98
C LEU A 48 15.36 -24.80 27.22
N ASP A 49 15.23 -24.22 28.42
CA ASP A 49 15.09 -24.97 29.68
C ASP A 49 13.76 -25.74 29.81
N SER A 50 12.72 -25.35 29.06
CA SER A 50 11.40 -26.00 29.08
C SER A 50 11.29 -27.17 28.09
N PHE A 51 12.16 -27.21 27.07
CA PHE A 51 12.17 -28.22 26.00
C PHE A 51 13.46 -29.05 25.94
N ALA A 52 14.45 -28.76 26.77
CA ALA A 52 15.67 -29.56 26.90
C ALA A 52 15.38 -30.90 27.61
N SER A 53 15.09 -31.94 26.82
CA SER A 53 15.42 -33.31 27.18
C SER A 53 16.88 -33.60 26.80
N ALA A 54 17.46 -34.72 27.26
CA ALA A 54 18.89 -35.08 27.13
C ALA A 54 19.44 -35.24 25.69
N THR A 55 18.66 -34.88 24.68
CA THR A 55 19.02 -34.91 23.25
C THR A 55 18.89 -33.51 22.65
N ALA A 56 19.67 -33.21 21.60
CA ALA A 56 19.73 -31.91 20.95
C ALA A 56 18.32 -31.28 20.81
N PRO A 57 18.07 -30.07 21.36
CA PRO A 57 16.75 -29.48 21.38
C PRO A 57 16.31 -29.18 19.94
N ILE A 58 15.22 -29.83 19.51
CA ILE A 58 14.59 -29.55 18.21
C ILE A 58 13.95 -28.16 18.32
N PRO A 59 14.23 -27.23 17.40
CA PRO A 59 13.71 -25.85 17.45
C PRO A 59 12.23 -25.82 17.01
N PHE A 60 11.34 -26.29 17.87
CA PHE A 60 9.91 -26.45 17.56
C PHE A 60 9.24 -25.13 17.23
N ALA A 61 9.53 -24.05 17.97
CA ALA A 61 8.93 -22.74 17.71
C ALA A 61 9.42 -22.16 16.38
N THR A 62 10.69 -22.36 16.01
CA THR A 62 11.22 -21.96 14.71
C THR A 62 10.58 -22.73 13.57
N LEU A 63 10.40 -24.04 13.69
CA LEU A 63 9.73 -24.85 12.67
C LEU A 63 8.26 -24.44 12.51
N ALA A 64 7.56 -24.18 13.62
CA ALA A 64 6.18 -23.69 13.60
C ALA A 64 6.10 -22.28 12.97
N ALA A 65 6.99 -21.36 13.34
CA ALA A 65 7.05 -20.01 12.78
C ALA A 65 7.39 -20.02 11.28
N LEU A 66 8.29 -20.91 10.84
CA LEU A 66 8.60 -21.09 9.43
C LEU A 66 7.39 -21.61 8.65
N GLY A 67 6.71 -22.64 9.17
CA GLY A 67 5.48 -23.17 8.57
C GLY A 67 4.39 -22.10 8.47
N PHE A 68 4.15 -21.37 9.55
CA PHE A 68 3.19 -20.27 9.58
C PHE A 68 3.55 -19.16 8.59
N SER A 69 4.80 -18.69 8.57
CA SER A 69 5.25 -17.64 7.65
C SER A 69 5.14 -18.05 6.19
N THR A 70 5.40 -19.33 5.88
CA THR A 70 5.28 -19.88 4.52
C THR A 70 3.82 -19.88 4.08
N VAL A 71 2.92 -20.37 4.94
CA VAL A 71 1.47 -20.38 4.67
C VAL A 71 0.96 -18.95 4.50
N LEU A 72 1.31 -18.04 5.40
CA LEU A 72 0.86 -16.64 5.36
C LEU A 72 1.40 -15.91 4.13
N THR A 73 2.64 -16.17 3.72
CA THR A 73 3.23 -15.60 2.50
C THR A 73 2.50 -16.11 1.26
N LEU A 74 2.27 -17.42 1.17
CA LEU A 74 1.60 -18.04 0.04
C LEU A 74 0.15 -17.55 -0.07
N ALA A 75 -0.57 -17.54 1.06
CA ALA A 75 -1.91 -17.02 1.15
C ALA A 75 -1.96 -15.51 0.84
N GLY A 76 -1.00 -14.72 1.33
CA GLY A 76 -0.89 -13.29 1.00
C GLY A 76 -0.62 -13.03 -0.48
N TYR A 77 0.19 -13.88 -1.13
CA TYR A 77 0.47 -13.78 -2.55
C TYR A 77 -0.77 -14.08 -3.42
N TYR A 78 -1.55 -15.10 -3.07
CA TYR A 78 -2.72 -15.51 -3.87
C TYR A 78 -4.03 -14.83 -3.48
N ARG A 79 -4.21 -14.49 -2.19
CA ARG A 79 -5.46 -13.99 -1.59
C ARG A 79 -5.31 -12.62 -0.93
N GLY A 80 -4.11 -12.03 -0.92
CA GLY A 80 -3.90 -10.74 -0.26
C GLY A 80 -4.76 -9.62 -0.85
N ALA A 81 -5.05 -9.65 -2.15
CA ALA A 81 -5.98 -8.71 -2.77
C ALA A 81 -7.39 -8.82 -2.19
N ASP A 82 -7.90 -10.04 -1.99
CA ASP A 82 -9.21 -10.26 -1.36
C ASP A 82 -9.22 -9.77 0.10
N TRP A 83 -8.14 -9.98 0.84
CA TRP A 83 -8.02 -9.48 2.22
C TRP A 83 -8.01 -7.96 2.29
N VAL A 84 -7.33 -7.30 1.36
CA VAL A 84 -7.34 -5.84 1.25
C VAL A 84 -8.76 -5.34 0.97
N LEU A 85 -9.44 -5.92 -0.03
CA LEU A 85 -10.81 -5.55 -0.38
C LEU A 85 -11.79 -5.78 0.78
N ALA A 86 -11.68 -6.93 1.46
CA ALA A 86 -12.49 -7.23 2.63
C ALA A 86 -12.24 -6.25 3.78
N SER A 87 -10.99 -5.84 4.00
CA SER A 87 -10.63 -4.92 5.10
C SER A 87 -11.26 -3.54 4.96
N VAL A 88 -11.56 -3.11 3.73
CA VAL A 88 -12.20 -1.81 3.45
C VAL A 88 -13.72 -1.93 3.26
N GLY A 89 -14.28 -3.15 3.31
CA GLY A 89 -15.71 -3.37 3.04
C GLY A 89 -16.08 -3.11 1.58
N ALA A 90 -15.23 -3.52 0.65
CA ALA A 90 -15.47 -3.36 -0.78
C ALA A 90 -16.57 -4.30 -1.27
N GLU A 91 -17.51 -3.77 -2.05
CA GLU A 91 -18.63 -4.49 -2.66
C GLU A 91 -18.52 -4.44 -4.19
N PRO A 92 -18.97 -5.48 -4.91
CA PRO A 92 -18.98 -5.45 -6.37
C PRO A 92 -19.93 -4.37 -6.90
N LEU A 93 -19.69 -3.91 -8.13
CA LEU A 93 -20.58 -2.93 -8.78
C LEU A 93 -22.02 -3.44 -8.90
N ASP A 94 -22.97 -2.57 -8.56
CA ASP A 94 -24.38 -2.74 -8.91
C ASP A 94 -24.71 -1.96 -10.19
N GLY A 95 -24.98 -2.67 -11.28
CA GLY A 95 -25.34 -2.08 -12.58
C GLY A 95 -26.68 -1.32 -12.61
N LYS A 96 -27.48 -1.36 -11.54
CA LYS A 96 -28.70 -0.55 -11.42
C LYS A 96 -28.39 0.90 -11.06
N ILE A 97 -27.23 1.15 -10.46
CA ILE A 97 -26.81 2.48 -9.99
C ILE A 97 -26.10 3.20 -11.16
N PRO A 98 -26.55 4.41 -11.58
CA PRO A 98 -25.94 5.17 -12.67
C PRO A 98 -24.42 5.40 -12.50
N GLU A 99 -23.99 5.78 -11.31
CA GLU A 99 -22.60 6.09 -10.96
C GLU A 99 -21.71 4.84 -11.10
N HIS A 100 -22.22 3.67 -10.73
CA HIS A 100 -21.52 2.39 -10.88
C HIS A 100 -21.36 2.00 -12.36
N ARG A 101 -22.36 2.28 -13.19
CA ARG A 101 -22.27 2.07 -14.64
C ARG A 101 -21.25 3.01 -15.28
N GLU A 102 -21.23 4.28 -14.87
CA GLU A 102 -20.22 5.23 -15.34
C GLU A 102 -18.81 4.77 -14.95
N LEU A 103 -18.61 4.38 -13.70
CA LEU A 103 -17.33 3.83 -13.24
C LEU A 103 -16.93 2.59 -14.04
N HIS A 104 -17.85 1.66 -14.31
CA HIS A 104 -17.58 0.48 -15.16
C HIS A 104 -17.09 0.88 -16.55
N ASN A 105 -17.74 1.86 -17.18
CA ASN A 105 -17.36 2.37 -18.50
C ASN A 105 -15.98 3.01 -18.47
N VAL A 106 -15.72 3.87 -17.48
CA VAL A 106 -14.41 4.50 -17.29
C VAL A 106 -13.30 3.47 -17.11
N VAL A 107 -13.50 2.44 -16.27
CA VAL A 107 -12.52 1.37 -16.09
C VAL A 107 -12.33 0.57 -17.37
N THR A 108 -13.40 0.32 -18.13
CA THR A 108 -13.34 -0.39 -19.41
C THR A 108 -12.50 0.39 -20.43
N GLU A 109 -12.72 1.70 -20.54
CA GLU A 109 -11.94 2.58 -21.41
C GLU A 109 -10.46 2.58 -21.03
N MET A 110 -10.15 2.64 -19.73
CA MET A 110 -8.76 2.62 -19.27
C MET A 110 -8.11 1.24 -19.42
N ALA A 111 -8.86 0.14 -19.30
CA ALA A 111 -8.37 -1.19 -19.65
C ALA A 111 -7.98 -1.28 -21.13
N LEU A 112 -8.83 -0.76 -22.03
CA LEU A 112 -8.54 -0.69 -23.46
C LEU A 112 -7.32 0.20 -23.76
N ALA A 113 -7.27 1.41 -23.21
CA ALA A 113 -6.18 2.35 -23.44
C ALA A 113 -4.83 1.85 -22.89
N SER A 114 -4.85 1.17 -21.74
CA SER A 114 -3.66 0.61 -21.12
C SER A 114 -3.21 -0.72 -21.74
N GLY A 115 -4.08 -1.41 -22.50
CA GLY A 115 -3.83 -2.75 -23.01
C GLY A 115 -3.83 -3.84 -21.93
N CYS A 116 -4.27 -3.52 -20.71
CA CYS A 116 -4.41 -4.50 -19.63
C CYS A 116 -5.76 -5.22 -19.70
N PRO A 117 -5.85 -6.47 -19.19
CA PRO A 117 -7.13 -7.12 -18.96
C PRO A 117 -8.05 -6.27 -18.08
N MET A 118 -9.37 -6.39 -18.28
CA MET A 118 -10.35 -5.68 -17.46
C MET A 118 -10.20 -6.10 -15.98
N PRO A 119 -9.86 -5.18 -15.06
CA PRO A 119 -9.80 -5.49 -13.64
C PRO A 119 -11.21 -5.67 -13.08
N LYS A 120 -11.32 -6.42 -11.97
CA LYS A 120 -12.58 -6.43 -11.20
C LYS A 120 -12.79 -5.07 -10.56
N VAL A 121 -14.01 -4.57 -10.58
CA VAL A 121 -14.33 -3.23 -10.05
C VAL A 121 -15.18 -3.36 -8.81
N PHE A 122 -14.78 -2.64 -7.77
CA PHE A 122 -15.45 -2.60 -6.48
C PHE A 122 -15.73 -1.18 -6.06
N VAL A 123 -16.76 -1.02 -5.23
CA VAL A 123 -17.11 0.24 -4.58
C VAL A 123 -17.09 0.05 -3.07
N THR A 124 -16.56 1.04 -2.35
CA THR A 124 -16.64 1.11 -0.90
C THR A 124 -17.50 2.29 -0.48
N TYR A 125 -18.50 2.05 0.38
CA TYR A 125 -19.41 3.08 0.89
C TYR A 125 -18.75 3.92 1.99
N ASP A 126 -17.95 4.91 1.61
CA ASP A 126 -17.32 5.89 2.50
C ASP A 126 -17.41 7.28 1.84
N ALA A 127 -17.57 8.33 2.66
CA ALA A 127 -17.66 9.70 2.20
C ALA A 127 -16.29 10.32 1.88
N ALA A 128 -15.21 9.77 2.42
CA ALA A 128 -13.87 10.24 2.13
C ALA A 128 -13.46 9.83 0.70
N PRO A 129 -13.11 10.79 -0.18
CA PRO A 129 -12.81 10.51 -1.58
C PRO A 129 -11.46 9.79 -1.70
N ASN A 130 -11.52 8.56 -2.19
CA ASN A 130 -10.36 7.71 -2.41
C ASN A 130 -10.59 6.63 -3.47
N ALA A 131 -9.49 6.10 -4.00
CA ALA A 131 -9.44 4.91 -4.84
C ALA A 131 -8.10 4.19 -4.62
N PHE A 132 -8.04 2.91 -5.02
CA PHE A 132 -6.81 2.14 -5.06
C PHE A 132 -6.92 0.94 -6.01
N ALA A 133 -5.78 0.52 -6.55
CA ALA A 133 -5.61 -0.76 -7.24
C ALA A 133 -4.97 -1.82 -6.33
N THR A 134 -5.44 -3.05 -6.45
CA THR A 134 -4.88 -4.23 -5.77
C THR A 134 -4.81 -5.41 -6.72
N GLY A 135 -3.99 -6.40 -6.41
CA GLY A 135 -3.83 -7.58 -7.27
C GLY A 135 -2.43 -8.15 -7.29
N ARG A 136 -2.32 -9.36 -7.84
CA ARG A 136 -1.06 -10.10 -7.95
C ARG A 136 -0.36 -9.84 -9.28
N ASP A 137 -1.15 -9.73 -10.35
CA ASP A 137 -0.72 -9.41 -11.70
C ASP A 137 -1.85 -8.70 -12.45
N GLU A 138 -1.60 -8.33 -13.71
CA GLU A 138 -2.56 -7.60 -14.55
C GLU A 138 -3.87 -8.40 -14.76
N ALA A 139 -3.78 -9.72 -14.90
CA ALA A 139 -4.94 -10.60 -15.09
C ALA A 139 -5.73 -10.87 -13.80
N SER A 140 -5.08 -10.70 -12.65
CA SER A 140 -5.67 -10.86 -11.32
C SER A 140 -5.58 -9.55 -10.52
N SER A 141 -6.14 -8.50 -11.12
CA SER A 141 -6.19 -7.15 -10.58
C SER A 141 -7.61 -6.70 -10.25
N SER A 142 -7.71 -5.70 -9.39
CA SER A 142 -8.98 -5.10 -8.97
C SER A 142 -8.78 -3.62 -8.69
N ILE A 143 -9.78 -2.81 -9.02
CA ILE A 143 -9.84 -1.38 -8.68
C ILE A 143 -11.00 -1.20 -7.71
N CYS A 144 -10.74 -0.48 -6.61
CA CYS A 144 -11.74 -0.11 -5.65
C CYS A 144 -11.86 1.42 -5.59
N VAL A 145 -13.08 1.93 -5.66
CA VAL A 145 -13.38 3.37 -5.61
C VAL A 145 -14.39 3.64 -4.50
N THR A 146 -14.24 4.75 -3.80
CA THR A 146 -15.18 5.15 -2.74
C THR A 146 -16.38 5.90 -3.31
N THR A 147 -17.54 5.78 -2.67
CA THR A 147 -18.73 6.58 -3.03
C THR A 147 -18.47 8.09 -2.91
N GLY A 148 -17.63 8.52 -1.95
CA GLY A 148 -17.24 9.91 -1.80
C GLY A 148 -16.43 10.44 -2.99
N LEU A 149 -15.62 9.59 -3.63
CA LEU A 149 -14.89 9.98 -4.84
C LEU A 149 -15.84 10.13 -6.02
N LEU A 150 -16.74 9.17 -6.23
CA LEU A 150 -17.74 9.23 -7.31
C LEU A 150 -18.71 10.41 -7.17
N ALA A 151 -19.00 10.84 -5.94
CA ALA A 151 -19.84 12.01 -5.69
C ALA A 151 -19.09 13.35 -5.86
N LEU A 152 -17.76 13.35 -5.70
CA LEU A 152 -16.94 14.55 -5.73
C LEU A 152 -16.39 14.87 -7.13
N LEU A 153 -15.99 13.83 -7.85
CA LEU A 153 -15.34 13.95 -9.15
C LEU A 153 -16.33 13.86 -10.29
N ASP A 154 -16.07 14.61 -11.35
CA ASP A 154 -16.74 14.38 -12.61
C ASP A 154 -16.13 13.17 -13.35
N ARG A 155 -16.67 12.88 -14.52
CA ARG A 155 -16.28 11.72 -15.32
C ARG A 155 -14.82 11.79 -15.80
N ASP A 156 -14.33 12.96 -16.21
CA ASP A 156 -12.97 13.13 -16.75
C ASP A 156 -11.93 13.06 -15.62
N GLU A 157 -12.27 13.62 -14.47
CA GLU A 157 -11.50 13.50 -13.23
C GLU A 157 -11.45 12.06 -12.72
N THR A 158 -12.59 11.37 -12.73
CA THR A 158 -12.67 9.94 -12.39
C THR A 158 -11.84 9.11 -13.35
N GLN A 159 -11.88 9.42 -14.65
CA GLN A 159 -11.04 8.77 -15.66
C GLN A 159 -9.55 9.01 -15.40
N GLY A 160 -9.15 10.23 -15.02
CA GLY A 160 -7.78 10.53 -14.60
C GLY A 160 -7.31 9.69 -13.42
N VAL A 161 -8.14 9.58 -12.38
CA VAL A 161 -7.85 8.76 -11.19
C VAL A 161 -7.77 7.27 -11.53
N VAL A 162 -8.74 6.74 -12.28
CA VAL A 162 -8.74 5.33 -12.69
C VAL A 162 -7.55 5.03 -13.59
N ALA A 163 -7.15 5.95 -14.47
CA ALA A 163 -5.95 5.79 -15.30
C ALA A 163 -4.67 5.70 -14.47
N HIS A 164 -4.58 6.45 -13.37
CA HIS A 164 -3.48 6.38 -12.41
C HIS A 164 -3.45 5.00 -11.73
N GLU A 165 -4.60 4.50 -11.27
CA GLU A 165 -4.69 3.15 -10.68
C GLU A 165 -4.37 2.04 -11.68
N MET A 166 -4.79 2.20 -12.94
CA MET A 166 -4.43 1.30 -14.04
C MET A 166 -2.92 1.32 -14.34
N ALA A 167 -2.25 2.46 -14.18
CA ALA A 167 -0.80 2.55 -14.32
C ALA A 167 -0.08 1.69 -13.28
N HIS A 168 -0.56 1.64 -12.04
CA HIS A 168 -0.02 0.73 -11.01
C HIS A 168 -0.22 -0.74 -11.33
N ILE A 169 -1.35 -1.11 -11.94
CA ILE A 169 -1.60 -2.46 -12.43
C ILE A 169 -0.60 -2.82 -13.52
N ARG A 170 -0.47 -1.98 -14.55
CA ARG A 170 0.46 -2.20 -15.68
C ARG A 170 1.93 -2.26 -15.25
N ASN A 171 2.30 -1.45 -14.26
CA ASN A 171 3.67 -1.41 -13.71
C ASN A 171 3.95 -2.52 -12.67
N ARG A 172 2.95 -3.33 -12.30
CA ARG A 172 3.04 -4.35 -11.24
C ARG A 172 3.47 -3.77 -9.89
N ASP A 173 3.00 -2.57 -9.58
CA ASP A 173 3.17 -1.97 -8.27
C ASP A 173 2.19 -2.60 -7.26
N THR A 174 1.02 -3.05 -7.73
CA THR A 174 -0.05 -3.65 -6.91
C THR A 174 0.42 -4.82 -6.05
N LEU A 175 1.23 -5.74 -6.60
CA LEU A 175 1.74 -6.87 -5.82
C LEU A 175 2.65 -6.43 -4.67
N VAL A 176 3.55 -5.47 -4.92
CA VAL A 176 4.43 -4.92 -3.87
C VAL A 176 3.57 -4.32 -2.76
N MET A 177 2.55 -3.54 -3.14
CA MET A 177 1.63 -2.89 -2.22
C MET A 177 0.80 -3.87 -1.40
N VAL A 178 0.31 -4.96 -2.01
CA VAL A 178 -0.40 -6.05 -1.33
C VAL A 178 0.51 -6.76 -0.32
N LEU A 179 1.72 -7.16 -0.73
CA LEU A 179 2.65 -7.85 0.17
C LEU A 179 3.03 -7.00 1.38
N VAL A 180 3.22 -5.69 1.18
CA VAL A 180 3.42 -4.74 2.28
C VAL A 180 2.21 -4.66 3.19
N SER A 181 0.99 -4.63 2.64
CA SER A 181 -0.24 -4.61 3.45
C SER A 181 -0.37 -5.85 4.32
N VAL A 182 -0.08 -7.03 3.74
CA VAL A 182 -0.08 -8.31 4.47
C VAL A 182 0.99 -8.32 5.55
N LEU A 183 2.20 -7.82 5.26
CA LEU A 183 3.29 -7.71 6.22
C LEU A 183 2.91 -6.82 7.40
N LEU A 184 2.39 -5.62 7.14
CA LEU A 184 1.94 -4.69 8.18
C LEU A 184 0.77 -5.24 8.98
N GLY A 185 -0.21 -5.86 8.32
CA GLY A 185 -1.35 -6.51 8.98
C GLY A 185 -0.89 -7.63 9.91
N GLY A 186 0.03 -8.49 9.44
CA GLY A 186 0.62 -9.56 10.26
C GLY A 186 1.39 -9.02 11.47
N VAL A 187 2.20 -7.98 11.28
CA VAL A 187 2.91 -7.30 12.37
C VAL A 187 1.95 -6.69 13.37
N ALA A 188 0.86 -6.06 12.92
CA ALA A 188 -0.15 -5.47 13.80
C ALA A 188 -0.89 -6.53 14.63
N LEU A 189 -1.24 -7.67 14.03
CA LEU A 189 -1.85 -8.80 14.75
C LEU A 189 -0.91 -9.38 15.81
N LEU A 190 0.38 -9.52 15.50
CA LEU A 190 1.38 -9.96 16.47
C LEU A 190 1.56 -8.97 17.61
N ALA A 191 1.57 -7.67 17.31
CA ALA A 191 1.66 -6.62 18.32
C ALA A 191 0.43 -6.61 19.24
N ASP A 192 -0.79 -6.74 18.69
CA ASP A 192 -2.03 -6.83 19.46
C ASP A 192 -2.05 -8.09 20.34
N TRP A 193 -1.65 -9.25 19.80
CA TRP A 193 -1.49 -10.48 20.58
C TRP A 193 -0.52 -10.31 21.74
N ALA A 194 0.68 -9.77 21.48
CA ALA A 194 1.69 -9.52 22.51
C ALA A 194 1.18 -8.56 23.61
N GLN A 195 0.47 -7.50 23.22
CA GLN A 195 -0.14 -6.56 24.17
C GLN A 195 -1.21 -7.24 25.03
N ARG A 196 -2.14 -7.99 24.43
CA ARG A 196 -3.19 -8.70 25.18
C ARG A 196 -2.62 -9.74 26.15
N SER A 197 -1.55 -10.42 25.75
CA SER A 197 -0.81 -11.32 26.63
C SER A 197 -0.11 -10.60 27.79
N TRP A 198 0.34 -9.34 27.60
CA TRP A 198 1.02 -8.53 28.62
C TRP A 198 0.06 -8.06 29.73
N PHE A 199 -1.17 -7.71 29.37
CA PHE A 199 -2.15 -7.11 30.28
C PHE A 199 -3.12 -8.12 30.94
N HIS A 200 -2.93 -9.43 30.75
CA HIS A 200 -3.76 -10.45 31.39
C HIS A 200 -3.34 -10.67 32.87
N PRO A 201 -4.24 -10.50 33.88
CA PRO A 201 -3.85 -10.35 35.29
C PRO A 201 -3.44 -11.64 36.03
N ARG A 202 -3.12 -12.73 35.34
CA ARG A 202 -2.91 -14.06 35.96
C ARG A 202 -1.52 -14.68 35.79
N HIS A 203 -0.53 -14.01 35.21
CA HIS A 203 0.80 -14.62 35.06
C HIS A 203 1.84 -14.13 36.07
N SER A 204 2.50 -15.11 36.71
CA SER A 204 3.60 -14.94 37.66
C SER A 204 4.78 -14.17 37.07
N ARG A 205 5.70 -13.69 37.92
CA ARG A 205 6.93 -12.94 37.57
C ARG A 205 7.81 -13.56 36.45
N ARG A 206 7.63 -14.85 36.12
CA ARG A 206 8.29 -15.52 34.98
C ARG A 206 7.65 -15.17 33.61
N GLY A 207 6.36 -14.84 33.56
CA GLY A 207 5.62 -14.53 32.32
C GLY A 207 5.98 -13.17 31.69
N HIS A 208 6.43 -12.21 32.48
CA HIS A 208 6.85 -10.89 31.99
C HIS A 208 8.13 -10.95 31.12
N SER A 209 8.99 -11.95 31.35
CA SER A 209 10.18 -12.18 30.50
C SER A 209 9.83 -12.79 29.14
N LEU A 210 8.68 -13.44 29.02
CA LEU A 210 8.30 -14.25 27.85
C LEU A 210 7.69 -13.39 26.71
N ILE A 211 7.14 -12.23 27.05
CA ILE A 211 6.52 -11.29 26.08
C ILE A 211 7.50 -10.16 25.71
N ALA A 212 8.52 -9.93 26.53
CA ALA A 212 9.57 -8.95 26.25
C ALA A 212 10.35 -9.28 24.96
N VAL A 213 10.52 -10.57 24.64
CA VAL A 213 11.32 -11.03 23.50
C VAL A 213 10.63 -10.74 22.14
N PRO A 214 9.35 -11.11 21.90
CA PRO A 214 8.64 -10.69 20.68
C PRO A 214 8.51 -9.17 20.55
N ALA A 215 8.29 -8.45 21.65
CA ALA A 215 8.19 -6.99 21.65
C ALA A 215 9.54 -6.34 21.29
N LEU A 216 10.65 -6.85 21.82
CA LEU A 216 11.99 -6.37 21.52
C LEU A 216 12.37 -6.64 20.05
N LEU A 217 11.96 -7.79 19.50
CA LEU A 217 12.15 -8.11 18.09
C LEU A 217 11.34 -7.18 17.17
N LEU A 218 10.09 -6.87 17.52
CA LEU A 218 9.30 -5.90 16.76
C LEU A 218 9.97 -4.51 16.73
N VAL A 219 10.53 -4.07 17.85
CA VAL A 219 11.31 -2.82 17.93
C VAL A 219 12.59 -2.94 17.10
N ALA A 220 13.33 -4.04 17.22
CA ALA A 220 14.59 -4.27 16.50
C ALA A 220 14.41 -4.38 14.97
N LEU A 221 13.28 -4.94 14.51
CA LEU A 221 12.95 -5.04 13.09
C LEU A 221 12.20 -3.83 12.53
N SER A 222 11.76 -2.89 13.37
CA SER A 222 11.10 -1.66 12.91
C SER A 222 11.89 -0.87 11.85
N PRO A 223 13.24 -0.77 11.89
CA PRO A 223 13.99 -0.08 10.83
C PRO A 223 13.95 -0.83 9.50
N LEU A 224 13.88 -2.17 9.53
CA LEU A 224 13.76 -2.98 8.33
C LEU A 224 12.38 -2.78 7.68
N ILE A 225 11.32 -2.82 8.49
CA ILE A 225 9.95 -2.55 8.04
C ILE A 225 9.85 -1.14 7.44
N SER A 226 10.44 -0.14 8.09
CA SER A 226 10.49 1.24 7.59
C SER A 226 11.21 1.36 6.24
N ARG A 227 12.33 0.64 6.04
CA ARG A 227 13.04 0.62 4.75
C ARG A 227 12.22 -0.05 3.66
N VAL A 228 11.59 -1.18 3.96
CA VAL A 228 10.66 -1.85 3.02
C VAL A 228 9.53 -0.90 2.64
N MET A 229 8.99 -0.18 3.60
CA MET A 229 7.93 0.81 3.37
C MET A 229 8.39 1.95 2.46
N ALA A 230 9.59 2.49 2.69
CA ALA A 230 10.16 3.53 1.84
C ALA A 230 10.40 3.07 0.39
N LEU A 231 10.66 1.77 0.18
CA LEU A 231 10.81 1.19 -1.17
C LEU A 231 9.46 0.95 -1.87
N ALA A 232 8.44 0.59 -1.10
CA ALA A 232 7.08 0.39 -1.60
C ALA A 232 6.44 1.73 -1.97
N VAL A 233 6.66 2.73 -1.12
CA VAL A 233 6.10 4.08 -1.23
C VAL A 233 7.17 5.02 -1.78
N SER A 234 7.37 4.96 -3.09
CA SER A 234 8.39 5.75 -3.77
C SER A 234 7.75 6.89 -4.56
N ARG A 235 8.20 8.13 -4.34
CA ARG A 235 7.77 9.31 -5.11
C ARG A 235 7.91 9.13 -6.62
N GLN A 236 8.93 8.37 -7.06
CA GLN A 236 9.14 8.07 -8.48
C GLN A 236 8.07 7.13 -9.06
N ARG A 237 7.41 6.28 -8.25
CA ARG A 237 6.26 5.46 -8.71
C ARG A 237 5.10 6.37 -9.06
N GLU A 238 4.75 7.27 -8.16
CA GLU A 238 3.64 8.22 -8.33
C GLU A 238 3.82 9.11 -9.56
N TYR A 239 4.99 9.73 -9.75
CA TYR A 239 5.23 10.58 -10.92
C TYR A 239 5.17 9.82 -12.25
N LEU A 240 5.62 8.57 -12.25
CA LEU A 240 5.52 7.71 -13.43
C LEU A 240 4.07 7.32 -13.68
N ALA A 241 3.32 6.95 -12.64
CA ALA A 241 1.91 6.63 -12.72
C ALA A 241 1.09 7.83 -13.22
N ASP A 242 1.39 9.04 -12.77
CA ASP A 242 0.80 10.28 -13.29
C ASP A 242 1.08 10.46 -14.79
N ALA A 243 2.35 10.33 -15.20
CA ALA A 243 2.71 10.45 -16.62
C ALA A 243 2.04 9.38 -17.49
N THR A 244 1.92 8.14 -16.99
CA THR A 244 1.25 7.04 -17.66
C THR A 244 -0.27 7.24 -17.69
N ALA A 245 -0.87 7.80 -16.65
CA ALA A 245 -2.28 8.19 -16.64
C ALA A 245 -2.59 9.24 -17.72
N VAL A 246 -1.69 10.22 -17.89
CA VAL A 246 -1.76 11.21 -18.97
C VAL A 246 -1.59 10.55 -20.34
N GLU A 247 -0.72 9.56 -20.45
CA GLU A 247 -0.54 8.79 -21.69
C GLU A 247 -1.83 8.04 -22.09
N PHE A 248 -2.55 7.47 -21.12
CA PHE A 248 -3.80 6.74 -21.35
C PHE A 248 -4.97 7.67 -21.68
N THR A 249 -5.15 8.72 -20.88
CA THR A 249 -6.30 9.64 -20.99
C THR A 249 -6.11 10.71 -22.05
N ARG A 250 -4.85 11.05 -22.37
CA ARG A 250 -4.49 12.28 -23.12
C ARG A 250 -5.01 13.56 -22.47
N ASN A 251 -5.39 13.50 -21.19
CA ASN A 251 -5.98 14.60 -20.44
C ASN A 251 -5.25 14.80 -19.09
N PRO A 252 -4.18 15.61 -19.05
CA PRO A 252 -3.48 15.90 -17.80
C PRO A 252 -4.29 16.71 -16.80
N LEU A 253 -5.27 17.50 -17.25
CA LEU A 253 -6.06 18.34 -16.37
C LEU A 253 -7.07 17.54 -15.56
N GLY A 254 -7.65 16.48 -16.12
CA GLY A 254 -8.57 15.60 -15.40
C GLY A 254 -7.95 15.05 -14.11
N LEU A 255 -6.72 14.53 -14.19
CA LEU A 255 -6.02 14.05 -12.99
C LEU A 255 -5.59 15.20 -12.06
N ALA A 256 -5.17 16.35 -12.60
CA ALA A 256 -4.76 17.49 -11.78
C ALA A 256 -5.93 18.02 -10.92
N GLN A 257 -7.08 18.24 -11.55
CA GLN A 257 -8.30 18.74 -10.89
C GLN A 257 -8.85 17.72 -9.90
N ALA A 258 -8.81 16.43 -10.24
CA ALA A 258 -9.16 15.37 -9.31
C ALA A 258 -8.31 15.41 -8.03
N LEU A 259 -6.99 15.55 -8.17
CA LEU A 259 -6.07 15.63 -7.04
C LEU A 259 -6.29 16.88 -6.18
N GLU A 260 -6.63 18.02 -6.80
CA GLU A 260 -7.02 19.24 -6.07
C GLU A 260 -8.27 19.02 -5.22
N LYS A 261 -9.34 18.48 -5.83
CA LYS A 261 -10.61 18.19 -5.12
C LYS A 261 -10.39 17.20 -3.97
N ILE A 262 -9.63 16.13 -4.20
CA ILE A 262 -9.32 15.13 -3.18
C ILE A 262 -8.51 15.75 -2.03
N ARG A 263 -7.51 16.58 -2.33
CA ARG A 263 -6.70 17.29 -1.32
C ARG A 263 -7.59 18.19 -0.46
N ASP A 264 -8.48 18.93 -1.09
CA ASP A 264 -9.30 19.97 -0.45
C ASP A 264 -10.46 19.38 0.37
N ALA A 265 -10.95 18.18 0.02
CA ALA A 265 -11.97 17.48 0.80
C ALA A 265 -11.52 17.20 2.24
N GLY A 266 -10.24 16.83 2.45
CA GLY A 266 -9.63 16.72 3.78
C GLY A 266 -10.37 15.80 4.77
N MET A 267 -11.11 14.81 4.28
CA MET A 267 -11.92 13.89 5.10
C MET A 267 -11.13 12.62 5.44
N PRO A 268 -11.09 12.19 6.71
CA PRO A 268 -10.47 10.92 7.08
C PRO A 268 -11.36 9.75 6.62
N PHE A 269 -10.75 8.74 6.00
CA PHE A 269 -11.45 7.54 5.53
C PHE A 269 -11.56 6.55 6.70
N GLN A 270 -12.79 6.17 7.06
CA GLN A 270 -13.08 5.58 8.37
C GLN A 270 -12.68 4.10 8.44
N ARG A 271 -12.64 3.41 7.30
CA ARG A 271 -12.34 1.97 7.23
C ARG A 271 -10.86 1.64 6.91
N ALA A 272 -10.01 2.63 6.64
CA ALA A 272 -8.60 2.34 6.41
C ALA A 272 -7.90 1.95 7.70
N THR A 273 -7.07 0.92 7.61
CA THR A 273 -6.16 0.56 8.68
C THR A 273 -4.77 1.13 8.39
N ARG A 274 -3.90 1.19 9.41
CA ARG A 274 -2.48 1.53 9.19
C ARG A 274 -1.79 0.61 8.18
N GLY A 275 -2.29 -0.62 8.02
CA GLY A 275 -1.78 -1.61 7.07
C GLY A 275 -2.28 -1.43 5.64
N THR A 276 -3.34 -0.67 5.40
CA THR A 276 -3.86 -0.38 4.05
C THR A 276 -3.70 1.07 3.63
N ALA A 277 -3.28 1.95 4.54
CA ALA A 277 -3.18 3.39 4.32
C ALA A 277 -2.31 3.79 3.11
N HIS A 278 -1.25 3.02 2.81
CA HIS A 278 -0.34 3.30 1.69
C HIS A 278 -0.90 2.93 0.30
N LEU A 279 -2.05 2.26 0.25
CA LEU A 279 -2.71 1.91 -1.01
C LEU A 279 -3.47 3.08 -1.63
N PHE A 280 -3.86 4.03 -0.79
CA PHE A 280 -4.82 5.06 -1.13
C PHE A 280 -4.12 6.28 -1.75
N ILE A 281 -4.78 6.90 -2.73
CA ILE A 281 -4.28 8.11 -3.41
C ILE A 281 -4.07 9.26 -2.43
N ALA A 282 -5.02 9.44 -1.51
CA ALA A 282 -4.91 10.39 -0.41
C ALA A 282 -4.78 9.66 0.91
N ASN A 283 -3.87 10.14 1.76
CA ASN A 283 -3.62 9.55 3.07
C ASN A 283 -4.93 9.49 3.89
N PRO A 284 -5.48 8.29 4.14
CA PRO A 284 -6.79 8.15 4.77
C PRO A 284 -6.77 8.49 6.27
N LEU A 285 -5.58 8.52 6.87
CA LEU A 285 -5.37 8.78 8.30
C LEU A 285 -5.18 10.27 8.61
N ARG A 286 -5.34 11.15 7.61
CA ARG A 286 -5.18 12.59 7.77
C ARG A 286 -6.31 13.14 8.65
N ARG A 287 -6.07 13.15 9.97
CA ARG A 287 -6.79 14.02 10.90
C ARG A 287 -6.44 15.46 10.54
N ARG A 288 -7.37 16.37 10.76
CA ARG A 288 -7.29 17.81 10.45
C ARG A 288 -6.27 18.57 11.34
N VAL A 289 -5.13 17.96 11.62
CA VAL A 289 -4.02 18.48 12.44
C VAL A 289 -2.75 18.15 11.67
N ASP A 290 -2.22 19.15 10.96
CA ASP A 290 -0.77 19.41 10.79
C ASP A 290 -0.54 20.55 9.80
N GLN A 291 -1.19 21.70 10.05
CA GLN A 291 -0.78 22.99 9.48
C GLN A 291 0.35 23.66 10.30
N ARG A 292 0.87 23.00 11.34
CA ARG A 292 1.91 23.57 12.21
C ARG A 292 3.32 23.01 12.01
N ASP A 293 3.50 21.90 11.29
CA ASP A 293 4.82 21.26 11.10
C ASP A 293 5.29 21.29 9.64
N GLY A 294 5.36 22.49 9.06
CA GLY A 294 5.58 22.76 7.63
C GLY A 294 6.91 22.34 7.00
N LYS A 295 7.70 21.44 7.61
CA LYS A 295 8.93 20.85 7.00
C LYS A 295 9.25 19.43 7.50
N LEU A 296 8.80 19.05 8.70
CA LEU A 296 9.04 17.72 9.28
C LEU A 296 7.94 16.71 8.91
N ALA A 297 6.69 17.19 8.74
CA ALA A 297 5.60 16.36 8.22
C ALA A 297 5.86 15.87 6.78
N ASP A 298 6.53 16.69 5.96
CA ASP A 298 6.93 16.35 4.57
C ASP A 298 7.95 15.21 4.46
N LEU A 299 8.69 14.92 5.54
CA LEU A 299 9.66 13.82 5.62
C LEU A 299 9.03 12.51 6.10
N LEU A 300 7.87 12.59 6.76
CA LEU A 300 7.11 11.44 7.25
C LEU A 300 5.82 11.18 6.46
N ALA A 301 5.48 12.07 5.52
CA ALA A 301 4.39 11.87 4.58
C ALA A 301 4.72 10.68 3.66
N THR A 302 3.90 9.63 3.77
CA THR A 302 3.96 8.46 2.89
C THR A 302 3.48 8.77 1.46
N HIS A 303 3.33 10.03 1.06
CA HIS A 303 3.08 10.36 -0.34
C HIS A 303 3.95 11.57 -0.72
N PRO A 304 4.47 11.64 -1.97
CA PRO A 304 5.01 12.90 -2.48
C PRO A 304 4.00 14.02 -2.27
N PRO A 305 4.46 15.26 -2.04
CA PRO A 305 3.55 16.39 -1.88
C PRO A 305 2.63 16.44 -3.11
N ILE A 306 1.33 16.31 -2.87
CA ILE A 306 0.28 16.29 -3.90
C ILE A 306 0.39 17.53 -4.78
N GLU A 307 0.82 18.65 -4.19
CA GLU A 307 1.10 19.92 -4.84
C GLU A 307 2.10 19.78 -5.98
N ARG A 308 3.17 18.99 -5.80
CA ARG A 308 4.18 18.78 -6.84
C ARG A 308 3.65 17.93 -8.00
N ARG A 309 2.77 16.98 -7.72
CA ARG A 309 2.11 16.16 -8.76
C ARG A 309 1.17 17.04 -9.58
N ILE A 310 0.32 17.82 -8.92
CA ILE A 310 -0.58 18.79 -9.55
C ILE A 310 0.21 19.76 -10.44
N GLU A 311 1.30 20.35 -9.91
CA GLU A 311 2.15 21.25 -10.66
C GLU A 311 2.71 20.61 -11.95
N LEU A 312 3.20 19.37 -11.87
CA LEU A 312 3.73 18.65 -13.04
C LEU A 312 2.64 18.37 -14.07
N LEU A 313 1.42 18.02 -13.64
CA LEU A 313 0.29 17.78 -14.54
C LEU A 313 -0.15 19.06 -15.26
N TYR A 314 -0.25 20.19 -14.56
CA TYR A 314 -0.49 21.49 -15.20
C TYR A 314 0.60 21.85 -16.22
N ARG A 315 1.87 21.59 -15.89
CA ARG A 315 2.98 21.78 -16.84
C ARG A 315 2.86 20.89 -18.06
N MET A 316 2.42 19.63 -17.92
CA MET A 316 2.13 18.73 -19.06
C MET A 316 0.98 19.26 -19.92
N ALA A 317 0.01 19.95 -19.32
CA ALA A 317 -1.07 20.64 -20.02
C ALA A 317 -0.64 21.96 -20.71
N GLY A 318 0.61 22.39 -20.54
CA GLY A 318 1.08 23.69 -21.03
C GLY A 318 0.53 24.89 -20.24
N MET A 319 0.01 24.67 -19.03
CA MET A 319 -0.59 25.72 -18.19
C MET A 319 0.32 26.08 -17.00
N PRO A 320 0.34 27.36 -16.58
CA PRO A 320 1.05 27.76 -15.37
C PRO A 320 0.27 27.33 -14.12
N TYR A 321 0.94 26.64 -13.20
CA TYR A 321 0.38 26.36 -11.86
C TYR A 321 0.70 27.51 -10.91
N LYS A 322 -0.33 28.12 -10.30
CA LYS A 322 -0.14 29.09 -9.22
C LYS A 322 -0.38 28.38 -7.88
N ILE A 323 0.66 28.30 -7.07
CA ILE A 323 0.53 27.85 -5.67
C ILE A 323 -0.26 28.96 -4.96
N ASN A 324 -1.49 28.67 -4.55
CA ASN A 324 -2.19 29.50 -3.58
C ASN A 324 -1.44 29.31 -2.25
N GLY A 325 -0.73 30.36 -1.83
CA GLY A 325 0.07 30.39 -0.60
C GLY A 325 -0.78 30.40 0.65
#